data_AF-A0A821G1M0-F1
#
_entry.id   AF-A0A821G1M0-F1
#
_cell.length_a   1.000
_cell.length_b   1.000
_cell.length_c   1.000
_cell.angle_alpha   90.00
_cell.angle_beta   90.00
_cell.angle_gamma   90.00
#
_symmetry.space_group_name_H-M   'P 1'
#
loop_
_entity.id
_entity.type
_entity.pdbx_description
1 polymer ?
#
loop_
_entity_poly.entity_id
_entity_poly.type
_entity_poly.pdbx_seq_one_letter_code
_entity_poly.pdbx_strand_id
1 'polypeptide(L)'
;MDYIFGQPNDFPLRILVPSDAVGAIIGKQGSTVKQIKQKTHAKIDVNKNEASNIQERVIAFRGQQENCVQACREVLGIMHEDATSKNKTK
;
A
#
# COMPACT_ATOMS: atom_id res chain seq x y z
N MET A 1 16.41 -13.46 -1.99
CA MET A 1 17.02 -12.74 -0.85
C MET A 1 16.15 -11.53 -0.57
N ASP A 2 15.06 -11.71 0.15
CA ASP A 2 14.21 -10.62 0.63
C ASP A 2 14.75 -10.23 2.01
N TYR A 3 15.68 -9.27 2.04
CA TYR A 3 16.31 -8.77 3.25
C TYR A 3 15.23 -8.11 4.14
N ILE A 4 14.68 -8.87 5.10
CA ILE A 4 13.76 -8.40 6.17
C ILE A 4 14.54 -7.69 7.29
N PHE A 5 15.87 -7.53 7.18
CA PHE A 5 16.62 -6.63 8.06
C PHE A 5 16.44 -5.18 7.61
N GLY A 6 15.26 -4.63 7.91
CA GLY A 6 15.11 -3.21 8.15
C GLY A 6 16.02 -2.78 9.30
N GLN A 7 16.24 -1.47 9.44
CA GLN A 7 16.95 -0.89 10.58
C GLN A 7 16.42 -1.49 11.89
N PRO A 8 17.22 -1.62 12.97
CA PRO A 8 16.83 -2.30 14.21
C PRO A 8 15.57 -1.74 14.90
N ASN A 9 15.03 -0.63 14.42
CA ASN A 9 13.83 0.04 14.91
C ASN A 9 12.68 0.13 13.88
N ASP A 10 12.78 -0.61 12.77
CA ASP A 10 11.78 -0.63 11.71
C ASP A 10 10.74 -1.72 12.03
N PHE A 11 9.46 -1.36 12.02
CA PHE A 11 8.32 -2.26 12.18
C PHE A 11 7.85 -2.69 10.78
N PRO A 12 8.25 -3.87 10.28
CA PRO A 12 7.85 -4.32 8.97
C PRO A 12 6.38 -4.75 9.01
N LEU A 13 5.53 -4.06 8.24
CA LEU A 13 4.13 -4.44 8.04
C LEU A 13 3.92 -4.74 6.55
N ARG A 14 3.21 -5.81 6.23
CA ARG A 14 2.88 -6.16 4.84
C ARG A 14 1.41 -6.54 4.76
N ILE A 15 0.74 -6.07 3.71
CA ILE A 15 -0.64 -6.42 3.41
C ILE A 15 -0.73 -6.92 1.97
N LEU A 16 -1.70 -7.79 1.72
CA LEU A 16 -2.13 -8.19 0.40
C LEU A 16 -3.33 -7.33 0.01
N VAL A 17 -3.29 -6.76 -1.19
CA VAL A 17 -4.41 -6.01 -1.78
C VAL A 17 -4.73 -6.54 -3.17
N PRO A 18 -5.98 -6.48 -3.63
CA PRO A 18 -6.32 -6.85 -4.99
C PRO A 18 -5.55 -6.00 -6.02
N SER A 19 -5.09 -6.61 -7.10
CA SER A 19 -4.41 -5.93 -8.21
C SER A 19 -5.23 -4.75 -8.77
N ASP A 20 -6.56 -4.90 -8.83
CA ASP A 20 -7.49 -3.85 -9.27
C ASP A 20 -7.51 -2.59 -8.39
N ALA A 21 -7.21 -2.71 -7.10
CA ALA A 21 -7.19 -1.59 -6.16
C ALA A 21 -5.83 -0.86 -6.14
N VAL A 22 -4.75 -1.51 -6.61
CA VAL A 22 -3.39 -0.93 -6.61
C VAL A 22 -3.31 0.36 -7.40
N GLY A 23 -4.04 0.47 -8.52
CA GLY A 23 -4.11 1.69 -9.30
C GLY A 23 -4.63 2.89 -8.49
N ALA A 24 -5.70 2.67 -7.70
CA ALA A 24 -6.28 3.69 -6.82
C ALA A 24 -5.34 4.06 -5.66
N ILE A 25 -4.69 3.06 -5.05
CA ILE A 25 -3.75 3.24 -3.93
C ILE A 25 -2.51 4.03 -4.36
N ILE A 26 -1.95 3.73 -5.53
CA ILE A 26 -0.82 4.49 -6.09
C ILE A 26 -1.27 5.91 -6.48
N GLY A 27 -2.43 6.01 -7.12
CA GLY A 27 -2.96 7.25 -7.66
C GLY A 27 -2.24 7.71 -8.94
N LYS A 28 -2.80 8.74 -9.59
CA LYS A 28 -2.21 9.32 -10.81
C LYS A 28 -0.77 9.77 -10.54
N GLN A 29 0.18 9.27 -11.33
CA GLN A 29 1.62 9.56 -11.18
C GLN A 29 2.20 9.26 -9.77
N GLY A 30 1.58 8.36 -9.01
CA GLY A 30 1.99 8.06 -7.64
C GLY A 30 1.64 9.14 -6.62
N SER A 31 0.71 10.05 -6.94
CA SER A 31 0.34 11.17 -6.05
C SER A 31 -0.17 10.69 -4.70
N THR A 32 -1.11 9.75 -4.69
CA THR A 32 -1.76 9.24 -3.47
C THR A 32 -0.75 8.59 -2.55
N VAL A 33 0.06 7.64 -3.06
CA VAL A 33 1.07 6.98 -2.24
C VAL A 33 2.16 7.95 -1.75
N LYS A 34 2.52 8.98 -2.52
CA LYS A 34 3.44 10.04 -2.08
C LYS A 34 2.84 10.86 -0.92
N GLN A 35 1.56 11.22 -1.02
CA GLN A 35 0.87 11.95 0.04
C GLN A 35 0.79 11.14 1.33
N ILE A 36 0.47 9.84 1.26
CA ILE A 36 0.44 8.97 2.44
C ILE A 36 1.84 8.87 3.06
N LYS A 37 2.90 8.68 2.25
CA LYS A 37 4.29 8.67 2.73
C LYS A 37 4.66 9.97 3.46
N GLN A 38 4.27 11.12 2.92
CA GLN A 38 4.53 12.43 3.52
C GLN A 38 3.76 12.64 4.82
N LYS A 39 2.48 12.27 4.85
CA LYS A 39 1.60 12.44 6.02
C LYS A 39 1.97 11.53 7.18
N THR A 40 2.36 10.30 6.88
CA THR A 40 2.61 9.26 7.89
C THR A 40 4.08 9.07 8.22
N HIS A 41 4.99 9.65 7.42
CA HIS A 41 6.44 9.42 7.52
C HIS A 41 6.84 7.92 7.41
N ALA A 42 5.95 7.06 6.92
CA ALA A 42 6.22 5.65 6.67
C ALA A 42 6.83 5.45 5.28
N LYS A 43 7.75 4.49 5.16
CA LYS A 43 8.26 4.01 3.88
C LYS A 43 7.29 2.97 3.33
N ILE A 44 6.64 3.31 2.21
CA ILE A 44 5.70 2.42 1.52
C ILE A 44 6.34 1.89 0.23
N ASP A 45 6.36 0.58 0.07
CA ASP A 45 6.83 -0.11 -1.12
C ASP A 45 5.70 -0.97 -1.70
N VAL A 46 5.36 -0.74 -2.95
CA VAL A 46 4.28 -1.47 -3.64
C VAL A 46 4.95 -2.41 -4.63
N ASN A 47 4.83 -3.72 -4.39
CA ASN A 47 5.49 -4.70 -5.24
C ASN A 47 4.74 -4.79 -6.59
N LYS A 48 5.38 -4.26 -7.63
CA LYS A 48 4.88 -4.25 -9.01
C LYS A 48 5.20 -5.53 -9.79
N ASN A 49 5.78 -6.57 -9.18
CA ASN A 49 6.25 -7.75 -9.93
C ASN A 49 5.23 -8.31 -10.94
N GLU A 50 5.69 -8.34 -12.18
CA GLU A 50 4.98 -8.65 -13.43
C GLU A 50 4.72 -10.16 -13.60
N ALA A 51 4.21 -10.84 -12.58
CA ALA A 51 3.59 -12.14 -12.83
C ALA A 51 2.15 -11.86 -13.27
N SER A 52 1.92 -11.86 -14.59
CA SER A 52 0.66 -11.47 -15.25
C SER A 52 -0.59 -12.26 -14.84
N ASN A 53 -0.48 -13.17 -13.87
CA ASN A 53 -1.57 -14.00 -13.35
C ASN A 53 -1.87 -13.80 -11.86
N ILE A 54 -1.23 -12.84 -11.17
CA ILE A 54 -1.48 -12.64 -9.72
C ILE A 54 -2.60 -11.61 -9.50
N GLN A 55 -3.69 -12.06 -8.87
CA GLN A 55 -4.85 -11.24 -8.52
C GLN A 55 -4.61 -10.34 -7.29
N GLU A 56 -3.52 -10.56 -6.57
CA GLU A 56 -3.14 -9.84 -5.35
C GLU A 56 -1.73 -9.25 -5.46
N ARG A 57 -1.51 -8.13 -4.78
CA ARG A 57 -0.25 -7.40 -4.74
C ARG A 57 0.14 -7.14 -3.30
N VAL A 58 1.43 -7.29 -3.02
CA VAL A 58 1.96 -7.02 -1.69
C VAL A 58 2.33 -5.54 -1.57
N ILE A 59 1.80 -4.87 -0.55
CA ILE A 59 2.25 -3.56 -0.11
C ILE A 59 3.01 -3.73 1.19
N ALA A 60 4.25 -3.27 1.22
CA ALA A 60 5.13 -3.31 2.38
C ALA A 60 5.30 -1.90 2.97
N PHE A 61 5.11 -1.78 4.27
CA PHE A 61 5.33 -0.59 5.09
C PHE A 61 6.54 -0.83 5.98
N ARG A 62 7.34 0.22 6.13
CA ARG A 62 8.58 0.22 6.91
C ARG A 62 8.70 1.54 7.66
N GLY A 63 9.09 1.51 8.93
CA GLY A 63 9.22 2.68 9.80
C GLY A 63 8.73 2.41 11.22
N GLN A 64 8.36 3.45 11.96
CA GLN A 64 7.79 3.30 13.30
C GLN A 64 6.42 2.62 13.23
N GLN A 65 6.05 1.91 14.30
CA GLN A 65 4.79 1.16 14.38
C GLN A 65 3.57 2.06 14.12
N GLU A 66 3.48 3.22 14.78
CA GLU A 66 2.37 4.17 14.62
C GLU A 66 2.26 4.66 13.17
N ASN A 67 3.40 5.02 12.57
CA ASN A 67 3.48 5.48 11.18
C ASN A 67 3.02 4.39 10.19
N CYS A 68 3.45 3.14 10.40
CA CYS A 68 3.05 2.01 9.56
C CYS A 68 1.57 1.68 9.69
N VAL A 69 1.03 1.69 10.92
CA VAL A 69 -0.39 1.45 11.18
C VAL A 69 -1.25 2.55 10.56
N GLN A 70 -0.84 3.82 10.70
CA GLN A 70 -1.53 4.95 10.08
C GLN A 70 -1.50 4.86 8.55
N ALA A 71 -0.36 4.54 7.95
CA ALA A 71 -0.22 4.35 6.51
C ALA A 71 -1.09 3.19 6.00
N CYS A 72 -1.11 2.07 6.72
CA CYS A 72 -1.95 0.92 6.40
C CYS A 72 -3.44 1.31 6.41
N ARG A 73 -3.87 2.05 7.43
CA ARG A 73 -5.26 2.49 7.55
C ARG A 73 -5.70 3.41 6.40
N GLU A 74 -4.84 4.34 5.97
CA GLU A 74 -5.14 5.18 4.79
C GLU A 74 -5.25 4.34 3.50
N VAL A 75 -4.34 3.38 3.30
CA VAL A 75 -4.37 2.47 2.15
C VAL A 75 -5.66 1.63 2.14
N LEU A 76 -6.07 1.10 3.29
CA LEU A 76 -7.32 0.35 3.43
C LEU A 76 -8.55 1.24 3.19
N GLY A 77 -8.51 2.51 3.60
CA GLY A 77 -9.56 3.49 3.31
C GLY A 77 -9.75 3.68 1.80
N ILE A 78 -8.65 3.93 1.07
CA ILE A 78 -8.67 4.08 -0.40
C ILE A 78 -9.19 2.81 -1.07
N MET A 79 -8.76 1.63 -0.59
CA MET A 79 -9.24 0.35 -1.12
C MET A 79 -10.76 0.19 -0.93
N HIS A 80 -11.29 0.59 0.22
CA HIS A 80 -12.73 0.56 0.50
C HIS A 80 -13.50 1.57 -0.37
N GLU A 81 -12.96 2.78 -0.56
CA GLU A 81 -13.56 3.79 -1.44
C GLU A 81 -13.55 3.37 -2.92
N ASP A 82 -12.49 2.74 -3.41
CA ASP A 82 -12.40 2.18 -4.76
C ASP A 82 -13.40 1.03 -4.97
N ALA A 83 -13.52 0.13 -3.98
CA ALA A 83 -14.46 -0.98 -4.02
C ALA A 83 -15.93 -0.51 -4.05
N THR A 84 -16.26 0.54 -3.28
CA THR A 84 -17.62 1.12 -3.25
C THR A 84 -17.92 1.97 -4.49
N SER A 85 -16.94 2.68 -5.05
CA SER A 85 -17.10 3.51 -6.25
C SER A 85 -17.34 2.68 -7.52
N LYS A 86 -16.69 1.52 -7.63
CA LYS A 86 -16.88 0.59 -8.77
C LYS A 86 -18.25 -0.12 -8.78
N ASN A 87 -18.98 -0.12 -7.66
CA ASN A 87 -20.30 -0.76 -7.55
C ASN A 87 -21.47 0.15 -8.00
N LYS A 88 -21.22 1.43 -8.35
CA LYS A 88 -22.25 2.41 -8.74
C LYS A 88 -22.55 2.48 -10.24
N THR A 89 -21.97 1.61 -11.06
CA THR A 89 -22.18 1.62 -12.52
C THR A 89 -22.41 0.22 -13.10
N LYS A 90 -23.05 -0.67 -12.35
CA LYS A 90 -23.68 -1.87 -12.92
C LYS A 90 -25.18 -1.83 -12.69
#